data_AF-A0A945ZCI7-F1
#
_entry.id   AF-A0A945ZCI7-F1
#
_cell.length_a   1.000
_cell.length_b   1.000
_cell.length_c   1.000
_cell.angle_alpha   90.00
_cell.angle_beta   90.00
_cell.angle_gamma   90.00
#
_symmetry.space_group_name_H-M   'P 1'
#
loop_
_entity.id
_entity.type
_entity.pdbx_description
1 polymer ?
#
loop_
_entity_poly.entity_id
_entity_poly.type
_entity_poly.pdbx_seq_one_letter_code
_entity_poly.pdbx_strand_id
1 'polypeptide(L)'
;MIKPGSPFVDRGSAPIIASGDLSRILRPRISDALATLNGCRGCVEALNVTRPKLVETAYRRFLAVGAGAIFTNTAGAAPHFLDRYRMYDEAFSVSYLGAHLARAVSGDDTHVIGDVRLPWRLPNLGFIPEVDIEEAARIMVSAQVGGGADAICLETTEHPAHMAAAFAGAKRGMAEAGRRVTLLASVRYELVNGTPETARIANEVDAAGKLASSLGAVAVGLSRRNLAGQRTAYLDRLASRHSLAILLPGDGTLAELRVLIGNPDTANRLVLTGAPAPRAARAMARLVENRIGTSAPIEFANDDQREGRVDRHEGRR
;
A
#
# COMPACT_ATOMS: atom_id res chain seq x y z
N MET A 1 17.64 15.68 -2.41
CA MET A 1 17.64 15.29 -0.99
C MET A 1 16.20 15.19 -0.50
N ILE A 2 15.83 14.09 0.14
CA ILE A 2 14.55 13.95 0.87
C ILE A 2 14.59 14.99 2.00
N LYS A 3 13.49 15.71 2.24
CA LYS A 3 13.44 16.68 3.34
C LYS A 3 13.72 15.96 4.66
N PRO A 4 14.69 16.41 5.48
CA PRO A 4 14.78 16.01 6.88
C PRO A 4 13.39 16.18 7.53
N GLY A 5 12.89 15.15 8.22
CA GLY A 5 11.56 15.17 8.85
C GLY A 5 10.39 14.67 8.01
N SER A 6 10.62 13.95 6.89
CA SER A 6 9.51 13.23 6.23
C SER A 6 8.95 12.16 7.20
N PRO A 7 7.65 12.14 7.51
CA PRO A 7 7.08 11.20 8.47
C PRO A 7 7.13 9.74 7.96
N PHE A 8 7.32 9.57 6.64
CA PHE A 8 7.57 8.27 6.01
C PHE A 8 9.00 7.72 6.22
N VAL A 9 9.88 8.43 6.93
CA VAL A 9 11.21 7.95 7.31
C VAL A 9 11.50 8.06 8.79
N ASP A 10 10.54 8.54 9.59
CA ASP A 10 10.71 8.69 11.02
C ASP A 10 10.64 7.32 11.70
N ARG A 11 11.77 6.88 12.26
CA ARG A 11 11.95 5.54 12.83
C ARG A 11 11.82 5.61 14.35
N GLY A 12 11.14 4.63 14.93
CA GLY A 12 10.87 4.58 16.38
C GLY A 12 9.60 5.34 16.79
N SER A 13 8.99 6.12 15.90
CA SER A 13 7.65 6.68 16.05
C SER A 13 6.56 5.67 15.69
N ALA A 14 5.33 5.96 16.12
CA ALA A 14 4.15 5.19 15.73
C ALA A 14 4.03 5.13 14.19
N PRO A 15 3.79 3.95 13.57
CA PRO A 15 3.44 3.92 12.15
C PRO A 15 2.18 4.72 11.87
N ILE A 16 2.19 5.45 10.75
CA ILE A 16 1.02 6.19 10.27
C ILE A 16 -0.04 5.17 9.85
N ILE A 17 -1.25 5.29 10.42
CA ILE A 17 -2.41 4.55 9.94
C ILE A 17 -2.99 5.28 8.74
N ALA A 18 -2.98 4.62 7.57
CA ALA A 18 -3.51 5.17 6.33
C ALA A 18 -4.86 4.56 5.96
N SER A 19 -5.61 5.22 5.09
CA SER A 19 -6.69 4.56 4.36
C SER A 19 -6.16 3.36 3.58
N GLY A 20 -7.04 2.41 3.29
CA GLY A 20 -6.73 1.32 2.39
C GLY A 20 -7.10 1.62 0.95
N ASP A 21 -6.96 0.60 0.11
CA ASP A 21 -7.52 0.55 -1.23
C ASP A 21 -9.04 0.81 -1.16
N LEU A 22 -9.45 1.98 -1.65
CA LEU A 22 -10.84 2.42 -1.62
C LEU A 22 -11.75 1.56 -2.50
N SER A 23 -11.20 0.77 -3.42
CA SER A 23 -11.99 -0.07 -4.31
C SER A 23 -12.93 -1.00 -3.54
N ARG A 24 -12.57 -1.47 -2.35
CA ARG A 24 -13.45 -2.31 -1.50
C ARG A 24 -14.70 -1.59 -1.03
N ILE A 25 -14.60 -0.28 -0.78
CA ILE A 25 -15.71 0.55 -0.29
C ILE A 25 -16.52 1.12 -1.46
N LEU A 26 -15.85 1.38 -2.59
CA LEU A 26 -16.45 2.02 -3.75
C LEU A 26 -17.09 1.02 -4.72
N ARG A 27 -16.51 -0.17 -4.95
CA ARG A 27 -17.06 -1.20 -5.86
C ARG A 27 -18.54 -1.52 -5.60
N PRO A 28 -18.98 -1.75 -4.34
CA PRO A 28 -20.39 -2.03 -4.07
C PRO A 28 -21.34 -0.87 -4.41
N ARG A 29 -20.81 0.36 -4.58
CA ARG A 29 -21.57 1.57 -4.90
C ARG A 29 -21.55 1.92 -6.38
N ILE A 30 -20.82 1.15 -7.19
CA ILE A 30 -20.88 1.21 -8.65
C ILE A 30 -22.12 0.41 -9.07
N SER A 31 -23.30 0.97 -8.83
CA SER A 31 -24.55 0.39 -9.31
C SER A 31 -24.62 0.51 -10.84
N ASP A 32 -24.93 -0.64 -11.44
CA ASP A 32 -24.97 -1.00 -12.87
C ASP A 32 -25.89 -0.16 -13.79
N ALA A 33 -26.34 1.04 -13.43
CA ALA A 33 -27.24 1.86 -14.28
C ALA A 33 -26.57 3.11 -14.87
N LEU A 34 -25.70 3.79 -14.12
CA LEU A 34 -25.16 5.09 -14.51
C LEU A 34 -23.76 5.04 -15.14
N ALA A 35 -23.11 3.88 -15.17
CA ALA A 35 -21.85 3.67 -15.90
C ALA A 35 -22.06 3.33 -17.38
N THR A 36 -23.32 3.32 -17.83
CA THR A 36 -23.75 3.00 -19.20
C THR A 36 -23.50 4.16 -20.17
N LEU A 37 -23.30 5.39 -19.68
CA LEU A 37 -23.19 6.55 -20.56
C LEU A 37 -21.81 6.69 -21.24
N ASN A 38 -20.71 6.16 -20.68
CA ASN A 38 -19.34 6.39 -21.21
C ASN A 38 -18.42 5.15 -21.27
N GLY A 39 -18.91 3.91 -21.09
CA GLY A 39 -18.06 2.71 -21.13
C GLY A 39 -17.23 2.42 -19.86
N CYS A 40 -17.33 3.25 -18.82
CA CYS A 40 -16.54 3.14 -17.58
C CYS A 40 -17.09 2.16 -16.52
N ARG A 41 -17.94 1.21 -16.90
CA ARG A 41 -18.63 0.30 -15.97
C ARG A 41 -17.66 -0.51 -15.13
N GLY A 42 -17.71 -0.33 -13.81
CA GLY A 42 -16.87 -1.05 -12.86
C GLY A 42 -15.48 -0.44 -12.64
N CYS A 43 -15.15 0.69 -13.27
CA CYS A 43 -13.94 1.47 -12.98
C CYS A 43 -14.17 2.32 -11.72
N VAL A 44 -13.45 2.02 -10.63
CA VAL A 44 -13.57 2.80 -9.38
C VAL A 44 -12.87 4.15 -9.52
N GLU A 45 -11.80 4.22 -10.31
CA GLU A 45 -11.02 5.43 -10.54
C GLU A 45 -11.86 6.48 -11.31
N ALA A 46 -12.73 6.05 -12.24
CA ALA A 46 -13.67 6.93 -12.93
C ALA A 46 -14.64 7.67 -12.00
N LEU A 47 -14.80 7.21 -10.76
CA LEU A 47 -15.60 7.92 -9.74
C LEU A 47 -14.96 9.23 -9.30
N ASN A 48 -13.65 9.43 -9.50
CA ASN A 48 -12.99 10.70 -9.24
C ASN A 48 -13.59 11.83 -10.10
N VAL A 49 -14.04 11.49 -11.32
CA VAL A 49 -14.69 12.42 -12.25
C VAL A 49 -16.21 12.38 -12.07
N THR A 50 -16.78 11.18 -12.10
CA THR A 50 -18.24 11.01 -12.25
C THR A 50 -18.99 11.14 -10.93
N ARG A 51 -18.34 10.88 -9.79
CA ARG A 51 -18.94 10.92 -8.44
C ARG A 51 -17.95 11.41 -7.38
N PRO A 52 -17.35 12.61 -7.52
CA PRO A 52 -16.32 13.10 -6.60
C PRO A 52 -16.76 13.10 -5.12
N LYS A 53 -18.01 13.53 -4.85
CA LYS A 53 -18.60 13.51 -3.49
C LYS A 53 -18.62 12.12 -2.85
N LEU A 54 -18.78 11.05 -3.64
CA LEU A 54 -18.76 9.67 -3.15
C LEU A 54 -17.35 9.26 -2.70
N VAL A 55 -16.33 9.67 -3.47
CA VAL A 55 -14.91 9.42 -3.17
C VAL A 55 -14.49 10.23 -1.93
N GLU A 56 -14.82 11.51 -1.87
CA GLU A 56 -14.60 12.35 -0.67
C GLU A 56 -15.24 11.76 0.58
N THR A 57 -16.47 11.26 0.47
CA THR A 57 -17.16 10.60 1.58
C THR A 57 -16.40 9.34 2.04
N ALA A 58 -15.77 8.60 1.11
CA ALA A 58 -14.94 7.45 1.47
C ALA A 58 -13.67 7.88 2.21
N TYR A 59 -12.98 8.93 1.76
CA TYR A 59 -11.83 9.51 2.46
C TYR A 59 -12.20 10.00 3.86
N ARG A 60 -13.25 10.81 4.00
CA ARG A 60 -13.72 11.37 5.29
C ARG A 60 -14.05 10.28 6.31
N ARG A 61 -14.51 9.10 5.87
CA ARG A 61 -14.76 7.96 6.78
C ARG A 61 -13.48 7.41 7.40
N PHE A 62 -12.36 7.45 6.71
CA PHE A 62 -11.05 7.08 7.27
C PHE A 62 -10.51 8.18 8.19
N LEU A 63 -10.64 9.45 7.79
CA LEU A 63 -10.22 10.58 8.63
C LEU A 63 -11.00 10.63 9.95
N ALA A 64 -12.32 10.38 9.92
CA ALA A 64 -13.18 10.34 11.10
C ALA A 64 -12.82 9.23 12.12
N VAL A 65 -11.93 8.30 11.75
CA VAL A 65 -11.42 7.26 12.66
C VAL A 65 -9.94 7.41 12.96
N GLY A 66 -9.35 8.58 12.65
CA GLY A 66 -7.97 8.92 12.99
C GLY A 66 -6.92 8.45 11.99
N ALA A 67 -7.29 8.18 10.73
CA ALA A 67 -6.27 7.91 9.71
C ALA A 67 -5.42 9.19 9.48
N GLY A 68 -4.09 9.06 9.64
CA GLY A 68 -3.13 10.15 9.41
C GLY A 68 -2.67 10.27 7.95
N ALA A 69 -3.07 9.32 7.10
CA ALA A 69 -2.80 9.40 5.66
C ALA A 69 -3.94 8.81 4.83
N ILE A 70 -4.04 9.26 3.57
CA ILE A 70 -5.01 8.80 2.58
C ILE A 70 -4.27 8.32 1.33
N PHE A 71 -4.51 7.07 0.93
CA PHE A 71 -4.17 6.60 -0.42
C PHE A 71 -5.22 7.11 -1.42
N THR A 72 -4.76 7.67 -2.53
CA THR A 72 -5.63 8.17 -3.58
C THR A 72 -6.36 7.04 -4.30
N ASN A 73 -7.59 7.29 -4.75
CA ASN A 73 -8.37 6.36 -5.57
C ASN A 73 -7.85 6.30 -7.02
N THR A 74 -6.61 5.83 -7.19
CA THR A 74 -5.87 5.91 -8.47
C THR A 74 -5.03 4.68 -8.77
N ALA A 75 -5.07 3.63 -7.93
CA ALA A 75 -4.28 2.42 -8.16
C ALA A 75 -4.50 1.86 -9.57
N GLY A 76 -5.74 1.79 -10.04
CA GLY A 76 -6.09 1.31 -11.38
C GLY A 76 -6.05 2.35 -12.49
N ALA A 77 -5.46 3.54 -12.28
CA ALA A 77 -5.52 4.65 -13.25
C ALA A 77 -4.40 4.64 -14.30
N ALA A 78 -3.56 3.60 -14.35
CA ALA A 78 -2.58 3.44 -15.41
C ALA A 78 -3.28 3.31 -16.78
N PRO A 79 -2.75 3.91 -17.87
CA PRO A 79 -3.40 3.91 -19.19
C PRO A 79 -3.88 2.51 -19.63
N HIS A 80 -3.01 1.51 -19.53
CA HIS A 80 -3.33 0.13 -19.92
C HIS A 80 -4.40 -0.55 -19.05
N PHE A 81 -4.56 -0.14 -17.77
CA PHE A 81 -5.66 -0.62 -16.94
C PHE A 81 -6.97 0.08 -17.29
N LEU A 82 -6.90 1.35 -17.69
CA LEU A 82 -8.05 2.14 -18.10
C LEU A 82 -8.54 1.80 -19.52
N ASP A 83 -7.68 1.22 -20.36
CA ASP A 83 -8.02 0.83 -21.73
C ASP A 83 -9.25 -0.10 -21.83
N ARG A 84 -9.41 -1.03 -20.89
CA ARG A 84 -10.59 -1.91 -20.81
C ARG A 84 -11.91 -1.16 -20.60
N TYR A 85 -11.83 0.11 -20.20
CA TYR A 85 -12.95 1.02 -19.99
C TYR A 85 -13.02 2.11 -21.06
N ARG A 86 -12.17 2.02 -22.10
CA ARG A 86 -11.98 3.05 -23.15
C ARG A 86 -11.57 4.40 -22.56
N MET A 87 -10.66 4.35 -21.59
CA MET A 87 -10.22 5.51 -20.81
C MET A 87 -8.68 5.66 -20.82
N TYR A 88 -8.00 5.19 -21.87
CA TYR A 88 -6.53 5.20 -21.94
C TYR A 88 -5.94 6.61 -21.78
N ASP A 89 -6.52 7.59 -22.49
CA ASP A 89 -6.05 8.99 -22.52
C ASP A 89 -6.44 9.79 -21.26
N GLU A 90 -7.31 9.24 -20.42
CA GLU A 90 -7.89 9.86 -19.24
C GLU A 90 -7.05 9.62 -17.98
N ALA A 91 -5.97 8.83 -18.09
CA ALA A 91 -5.09 8.46 -16.99
C ALA A 91 -4.60 9.69 -16.20
N PHE A 92 -4.23 10.77 -16.88
CA PHE A 92 -3.81 12.02 -16.23
C PHE A 92 -4.96 12.62 -15.41
N SER A 93 -6.10 12.91 -16.05
CA SER A 93 -7.24 13.58 -15.43
C SER A 93 -7.80 12.80 -14.24
N VAL A 94 -7.93 11.49 -14.38
CA VAL A 94 -8.42 10.59 -13.32
C VAL A 94 -7.45 10.55 -12.14
N SER A 95 -6.14 10.50 -12.42
CA SER A 95 -5.09 10.49 -11.39
C SER A 95 -5.00 11.82 -10.65
N TYR A 96 -5.07 12.94 -11.38
CA TYR A 96 -5.04 14.29 -10.82
C TYR A 96 -6.23 14.51 -9.88
N LEU A 97 -7.45 14.20 -10.35
CA LEU A 97 -8.66 14.37 -9.54
C LEU A 97 -8.66 13.45 -8.32
N GLY A 98 -8.15 12.22 -8.44
CA GLY A 98 -8.02 11.32 -7.30
C GLY A 98 -7.16 11.88 -6.17
N ALA A 99 -6.04 12.51 -6.52
CA ALA A 99 -5.16 13.21 -5.57
C ALA A 99 -5.76 14.52 -5.06
N HIS A 100 -6.37 15.31 -5.95
CA HIS A 100 -7.01 16.57 -5.61
C HIS A 100 -8.14 16.38 -4.59
N LEU A 101 -9.02 15.40 -4.81
CA LEU A 101 -10.12 15.08 -3.87
C LEU A 101 -9.59 14.62 -2.51
N ALA A 102 -8.50 13.86 -2.49
CA ALA A 102 -7.87 13.45 -1.23
C ALA A 102 -7.31 14.67 -0.50
N ARG A 103 -6.58 15.55 -1.20
CA ARG A 103 -6.05 16.80 -0.63
C ARG A 103 -7.15 17.71 -0.11
N ALA A 104 -8.24 17.87 -0.86
CA ALA A 104 -9.34 18.79 -0.51
C ALA A 104 -10.05 18.42 0.80
N VAL A 105 -10.00 17.16 1.24
CA VAL A 105 -10.60 16.71 2.50
C VAL A 105 -9.59 16.49 3.61
N SER A 106 -8.29 16.49 3.30
CA SER A 106 -7.19 16.35 4.25
C SER A 106 -6.90 17.68 4.94
N GLY A 107 -6.71 17.65 6.26
CA GLY A 107 -6.13 18.77 7.01
C GLY A 107 -4.60 18.83 6.89
N ASP A 108 -3.99 19.81 7.54
CA ASP A 108 -2.53 20.01 7.51
C ASP A 108 -1.75 18.83 8.08
N ASP A 109 -2.30 18.15 9.09
CA ASP A 109 -1.70 16.97 9.73
C ASP A 109 -1.99 15.65 9.00
N THR A 110 -2.61 15.70 7.82
CA THR A 110 -2.98 14.50 7.04
C THR A 110 -2.20 14.42 5.73
N HIS A 111 -1.53 13.30 5.52
CA HIS A 111 -0.78 13.07 4.29
C HIS A 111 -1.62 12.47 3.16
N VAL A 112 -1.32 12.88 1.93
CA VAL A 112 -1.90 12.28 0.72
C VAL A 112 -0.83 11.43 0.03
N ILE A 113 -1.13 10.15 -0.19
CA ILE A 113 -0.24 9.19 -0.83
C ILE A 113 -0.84 8.83 -2.20
N GLY A 114 -0.14 9.21 -3.26
CA GLY A 114 -0.47 8.80 -4.61
C GLY A 114 -0.30 7.28 -4.75
N ASP A 115 -1.39 6.55 -4.99
CA ASP A 115 -1.37 5.11 -5.24
C ASP A 115 -1.16 4.86 -6.74
N VAL A 116 -0.03 4.26 -7.10
CA VAL A 116 0.38 4.02 -8.49
C VAL A 116 0.66 2.54 -8.67
N ARG A 117 -0.29 1.81 -9.24
CA ARG A 117 -0.05 0.43 -9.64
C ARG A 117 0.14 0.38 -11.14
N LEU A 118 1.25 -0.22 -11.54
CA LEU A 118 1.61 -0.36 -12.94
C LEU A 118 1.29 -1.76 -13.45
N PRO A 119 0.81 -1.89 -14.69
CA PRO A 119 0.74 -3.15 -15.36
C PRO A 119 2.18 -3.59 -15.72
N TRP A 120 2.43 -4.88 -15.67
CA TRP A 120 3.73 -5.46 -16.06
C TRP A 120 3.56 -6.53 -17.13
N ARG A 121 2.33 -7.05 -17.26
CA ARG A 121 1.90 -7.97 -18.32
C ARG A 121 0.49 -7.61 -18.77
N LEU A 122 0.25 -7.82 -20.05
CA LEU A 122 -1.10 -7.81 -20.62
C LEU A 122 -1.59 -9.24 -20.82
N PRO A 123 -2.89 -9.51 -20.63
CA PRO A 123 -3.47 -10.81 -20.96
C PRO A 123 -3.14 -11.18 -22.40
N ASN A 124 -2.64 -12.40 -22.61
CA ASN A 124 -2.28 -12.99 -23.92
C ASN A 124 -1.11 -12.35 -24.68
N LEU A 125 -0.62 -11.17 -24.29
CA LEU A 125 0.47 -10.46 -24.98
C LEU A 125 1.83 -10.55 -24.26
N GLY A 126 1.84 -10.97 -22.99
CA GLY A 126 3.10 -11.13 -22.25
C GLY A 126 3.52 -9.84 -21.55
N PHE A 127 4.83 -9.66 -21.38
CA PHE A 127 5.40 -8.49 -20.70
C PHE A 127 5.16 -7.20 -21.49
N ILE A 128 4.89 -6.14 -20.76
CA ILE A 128 4.77 -4.79 -21.33
C ILE A 128 6.18 -4.21 -21.47
N PRO A 129 6.50 -3.54 -22.59
CA PRO A 129 7.77 -2.84 -22.75
C PRO A 129 8.06 -1.85 -21.61
N GLU A 130 9.32 -1.73 -21.22
CA GLU A 130 9.76 -0.83 -20.15
C GLU A 130 9.38 0.63 -20.43
N VAL A 131 9.43 1.04 -21.69
CA VAL A 131 9.04 2.40 -22.11
C VAL A 131 7.59 2.72 -21.77
N ASP A 132 6.69 1.75 -21.87
CA ASP A 132 5.27 1.93 -21.57
C ASP A 132 5.02 1.95 -20.05
N ILE A 133 5.81 1.21 -19.28
CA ILE A 133 5.80 1.25 -17.81
C ILE A 133 6.30 2.62 -17.32
N GLU A 134 7.41 3.10 -17.89
CA GLU A 134 7.96 4.42 -17.59
C GLU A 134 6.94 5.52 -17.91
N GLU A 135 6.31 5.44 -19.09
CA GLU A 135 5.32 6.42 -19.53
C GLU A 135 4.06 6.42 -18.66
N ALA A 136 3.54 5.24 -18.31
CA ALA A 136 2.41 5.13 -17.39
C ALA A 136 2.74 5.72 -16.01
N ALA A 137 3.92 5.44 -15.48
CA ALA A 137 4.38 5.99 -14.20
C ALA A 137 4.52 7.52 -14.28
N ARG A 138 5.10 8.04 -15.36
CA ARG A 138 5.25 9.48 -15.61
C ARG A 138 3.91 10.20 -15.57
N ILE A 139 2.93 9.72 -16.34
CA ILE A 139 1.59 10.31 -16.43
C ILE A 139 0.91 10.34 -15.05
N MET A 140 0.87 9.21 -14.37
CA MET A 140 0.19 9.09 -13.07
C MET A 140 0.87 9.94 -12.00
N VAL A 141 2.20 9.90 -11.92
CA VAL A 141 2.95 10.65 -10.90
C VAL A 141 2.86 12.15 -11.15
N SER A 142 3.00 12.61 -12.41
CA SER A 142 2.83 14.02 -12.77
C SER A 142 1.46 14.54 -12.31
N ALA A 143 0.41 13.79 -12.63
CA ALA A 143 -0.96 14.10 -12.25
C ALA A 143 -1.18 14.12 -10.73
N GLN A 144 -0.73 13.09 -10.00
CA GLN A 144 -0.94 12.99 -8.56
C GLN A 144 -0.15 14.04 -7.77
N VAL A 145 1.08 14.34 -8.20
CA VAL A 145 1.89 15.41 -7.61
C VAL A 145 1.25 16.77 -7.87
N GLY A 146 0.79 17.02 -9.09
CA GLY A 146 0.01 18.23 -9.42
C GLY A 146 -1.28 18.34 -8.60
N GLY A 147 -1.94 17.22 -8.32
CA GLY A 147 -3.15 17.15 -7.49
C GLY A 147 -2.91 17.27 -5.98
N GLY A 148 -1.65 17.36 -5.52
CA GLY A 148 -1.33 17.65 -4.11
C GLY A 148 -0.90 16.45 -3.26
N ALA A 149 -0.43 15.35 -3.87
CA ALA A 149 0.16 14.22 -3.12
C ALA A 149 1.45 14.63 -2.38
N ASP A 150 1.70 14.08 -1.18
CA ASP A 150 2.93 14.29 -0.40
C ASP A 150 3.97 13.18 -0.60
N ALA A 151 3.49 12.02 -1.03
CA ALA A 151 4.30 10.86 -1.37
C ALA A 151 3.65 10.08 -2.52
N ILE A 152 4.43 9.25 -3.19
CA ILE A 152 3.96 8.28 -4.18
C ILE A 152 4.33 6.89 -3.69
N CYS A 153 3.36 5.99 -3.68
CA CYS A 153 3.58 4.56 -3.49
C CYS A 153 3.53 3.88 -4.87
N LEU A 154 4.70 3.51 -5.37
CA LEU A 154 4.86 2.76 -6.62
C LEU A 154 4.68 1.27 -6.33
N GLU A 155 3.56 0.71 -6.77
CA GLU A 155 3.36 -0.73 -6.83
C GLU A 155 3.91 -1.29 -8.16
N THR A 156 4.99 -2.07 -8.07
CA THR A 156 5.74 -2.62 -9.20
C THR A 156 6.08 -4.09 -8.97
N THR A 157 6.48 -4.80 -10.02
CA THR A 157 7.00 -6.18 -9.92
C THR A 157 8.37 -6.24 -9.27
N GLU A 158 8.78 -7.45 -8.89
CA GLU A 158 10.15 -7.80 -8.51
C GLU A 158 11.17 -7.70 -9.66
N HIS A 159 10.71 -7.65 -10.92
CA HIS A 159 11.60 -7.58 -12.08
C HIS A 159 12.41 -6.26 -12.11
N PRO A 160 13.76 -6.34 -12.17
CA PRO A 160 14.61 -5.15 -12.09
C PRO A 160 14.35 -4.08 -13.16
N ALA A 161 14.17 -4.49 -14.43
CA ALA A 161 13.97 -3.56 -15.54
C ALA A 161 12.66 -2.76 -15.39
N HIS A 162 11.57 -3.44 -15.06
CA HIS A 162 10.28 -2.79 -14.81
C HIS A 162 10.33 -1.86 -13.60
N MET A 163 11.00 -2.27 -12.52
CA MET A 163 11.18 -1.41 -11.34
C MET A 163 11.99 -0.16 -11.69
N ALA A 164 13.09 -0.30 -12.45
CA ALA A 164 13.87 0.84 -12.90
C ALA A 164 13.05 1.81 -13.76
N ALA A 165 12.27 1.28 -14.71
CA ALA A 165 11.38 2.06 -15.57
C ALA A 165 10.30 2.81 -14.76
N ALA A 166 9.64 2.13 -13.82
CA ALA A 166 8.64 2.75 -12.94
C ALA A 166 9.21 3.93 -12.14
N PHE A 167 10.41 3.77 -11.57
CA PHE A 167 11.07 4.84 -10.81
C PHE A 167 11.60 5.96 -11.71
N ALA A 168 12.08 5.66 -12.92
CA ALA A 168 12.46 6.67 -13.90
C ALA A 168 11.25 7.52 -14.29
N GLY A 169 10.12 6.89 -14.59
CA GLY A 169 8.87 7.55 -14.95
C GLY A 169 8.36 8.42 -13.81
N ALA A 170 8.36 7.92 -12.57
CA ALA A 170 8.00 8.72 -11.40
C ALA A 170 8.89 9.95 -11.21
N LYS A 171 10.20 9.82 -11.43
CA LYS A 171 11.13 10.97 -11.36
C LYS A 171 10.84 12.00 -12.44
N ARG A 172 10.54 11.56 -13.67
CA ARG A 172 10.12 12.45 -14.78
C ARG A 172 8.79 13.14 -14.46
N GLY A 173 7.79 12.40 -13.99
CA GLY A 173 6.49 12.96 -13.60
C GLY A 173 6.61 14.02 -12.49
N MET A 174 7.45 13.78 -11.47
CA MET A 174 7.75 14.80 -10.45
C MET A 174 8.42 16.06 -11.04
N ALA A 175 9.31 15.89 -12.01
CA ALA A 175 9.97 17.01 -12.67
C ALA A 175 8.98 17.85 -13.49
N GLU A 176 8.07 17.22 -14.23
CA GLU A 176 7.00 17.90 -14.97
C GLU A 176 6.03 18.64 -14.06
N ALA A 177 5.65 18.04 -12.93
CA ALA A 177 4.81 18.69 -11.93
C ALA A 177 5.54 19.78 -11.13
N GLY A 178 6.85 19.99 -11.36
CA GLY A 178 7.65 21.01 -10.68
C GLY A 178 7.87 20.76 -9.18
N ARG A 179 7.56 19.56 -8.66
CA ARG A 179 7.63 19.25 -7.24
C ARG A 179 8.11 17.82 -6.99
N ARG A 180 9.09 17.69 -6.09
CA ARG A 180 9.60 16.39 -5.62
C ARG A 180 8.87 15.98 -4.35
N VAL A 181 8.43 14.73 -4.32
CA VAL A 181 7.74 14.09 -3.18
C VAL A 181 8.46 12.80 -2.78
N THR A 182 8.10 12.24 -1.63
CA THR A 182 8.69 10.99 -1.14
C THR A 182 8.27 9.80 -2.02
N LEU A 183 9.21 8.91 -2.35
CA LEU A 183 8.91 7.65 -3.05
C LEU A 183 8.89 6.47 -2.07
N LEU A 184 7.81 5.68 -2.15
CA LEU A 184 7.62 4.42 -1.45
C LEU A 184 7.53 3.31 -2.50
N ALA A 185 7.99 2.11 -2.17
CA ALA A 185 7.89 0.94 -3.03
C ALA A 185 6.94 -0.10 -2.43
N SER A 186 6.05 -0.65 -3.24
CA SER A 186 5.29 -1.86 -2.90
C SER A 186 5.58 -2.93 -3.96
N VAL A 187 6.35 -3.95 -3.58
CA VAL A 187 6.77 -4.99 -4.52
C VAL A 187 5.72 -6.08 -4.60
N ARG A 188 5.26 -6.34 -5.82
CA ARG A 188 4.43 -7.49 -6.14
C ARG A 188 5.35 -8.61 -6.60
N TYR A 189 5.33 -9.75 -5.92
CA TYR A 189 6.04 -10.96 -6.35
C TYR A 189 5.12 -11.92 -7.12
N GLU A 190 5.65 -12.79 -7.97
CA GLU A 190 4.89 -13.75 -8.78
C GLU A 190 4.70 -15.09 -8.07
N LEU A 191 3.51 -15.68 -8.23
CA LEU A 191 3.18 -17.03 -7.79
C LEU A 191 3.18 -17.95 -9.01
N VAL A 192 3.71 -19.15 -8.85
CA VAL A 192 3.71 -20.17 -9.90
C VAL A 192 2.49 -21.05 -9.69
N ASN A 193 1.54 -21.04 -10.64
CA ASN A 193 0.27 -21.78 -10.55
C ASN A 193 -0.53 -21.49 -9.27
N GLY A 194 -0.47 -20.25 -8.76
CA GLY A 194 -1.13 -19.84 -7.51
C GLY A 194 -0.39 -20.25 -6.24
N THR A 195 0.74 -20.96 -6.37
CA THR A 195 1.56 -21.42 -5.26
C THR A 195 2.79 -20.53 -5.10
N PRO A 196 3.15 -20.17 -3.87
CA PRO A 196 4.39 -19.46 -3.60
C PRO A 196 5.59 -20.41 -3.65
N GLU A 197 6.56 -20.10 -4.51
CA GLU A 197 7.88 -20.74 -4.47
C GLU A 197 8.77 -19.99 -3.48
N THR A 198 8.68 -20.38 -2.21
CA THR A 198 9.18 -19.58 -1.08
C THR A 198 10.63 -19.13 -1.22
N ALA A 199 11.54 -20.03 -1.65
CA ALA A 199 12.96 -19.72 -1.77
C ALA A 199 13.26 -18.73 -2.91
N ARG A 200 12.61 -18.90 -4.07
CA ARG A 200 12.73 -18.00 -5.22
C ARG A 200 12.24 -16.60 -4.84
N ILE A 201 11.01 -16.52 -4.32
CA ILE A 201 10.39 -15.25 -3.90
C ILE A 201 11.24 -14.54 -2.84
N ALA A 202 11.79 -15.27 -1.87
CA ALA A 202 12.63 -14.68 -0.83
C ALA A 202 13.91 -14.02 -1.38
N ASN A 203 14.48 -14.54 -2.47
CA ASN A 203 15.66 -13.96 -3.11
C ASN A 203 15.29 -12.78 -4.01
N GLU A 204 14.19 -12.89 -4.75
CA GLU A 204 13.66 -11.80 -5.59
C GLU A 204 13.24 -10.60 -4.77
N VAL A 205 12.58 -10.82 -3.63
CA VAL A 205 12.20 -9.74 -2.70
C VAL A 205 13.44 -9.05 -2.13
N ASP A 206 14.47 -9.79 -1.75
CA ASP A 206 15.76 -9.21 -1.27
C ASP A 206 16.43 -8.34 -2.34
N ALA A 207 16.50 -8.86 -3.57
CA ALA A 207 17.04 -8.11 -4.70
C ALA A 207 16.21 -6.85 -5.00
N ALA A 208 14.89 -6.97 -4.99
CA ALA A 208 13.95 -5.87 -5.19
C ALA A 208 14.08 -4.80 -4.09
N GLY A 209 14.29 -5.19 -2.83
CA GLY A 209 14.54 -4.28 -1.71
C GLY A 209 15.82 -3.46 -1.90
N LYS A 210 16.92 -4.11 -2.31
CA LYS A 210 18.19 -3.42 -2.64
C LYS A 210 18.00 -2.44 -3.80
N LEU A 211 17.33 -2.88 -4.86
CA LEU A 211 17.10 -2.05 -6.04
C LEU A 211 16.22 -0.84 -5.70
N ALA A 212 15.10 -1.03 -5.00
CA ALA A 212 14.21 0.05 -4.57
C ALA A 212 14.97 1.11 -3.76
N SER A 213 15.84 0.68 -2.84
CA SER A 213 16.71 1.59 -2.07
C SER A 213 17.60 2.41 -3.00
N SER A 214 18.31 1.75 -3.92
CA SER A 214 19.20 2.44 -4.89
C SER A 214 18.46 3.40 -5.82
N LEU A 215 17.20 3.12 -6.13
CA LEU A 215 16.35 3.97 -6.97
C LEU A 215 15.76 5.15 -6.21
N GLY A 216 15.90 5.19 -4.88
CA GLY A 216 15.50 6.30 -4.02
C GLY A 216 14.18 6.09 -3.27
N ALA A 217 13.67 4.86 -3.18
CA ALA A 217 12.58 4.55 -2.27
C ALA A 217 13.06 4.70 -0.82
N VAL A 218 12.19 5.21 0.05
CA VAL A 218 12.52 5.36 1.48
C VAL A 218 11.94 4.25 2.35
N ALA A 219 10.87 3.64 1.87
CA ALA A 219 10.20 2.51 2.49
C ALA A 219 9.83 1.47 1.43
N VAL A 220 9.82 0.20 1.84
CA VAL A 220 9.43 -0.93 1.01
C VAL A 220 8.35 -1.77 1.70
N GLY A 221 7.38 -2.23 0.91
CA GLY A 221 6.32 -3.13 1.32
C GLY A 221 6.04 -4.17 0.24
N LEU A 222 5.04 -5.02 0.48
CA LEU A 222 4.64 -6.07 -0.46
C LEU A 222 3.12 -6.05 -0.72
N SER A 223 2.72 -5.97 -1.99
CA SER A 223 1.31 -5.72 -2.36
C SER A 223 0.44 -6.97 -2.50
N ARG A 224 1.04 -8.17 -2.59
CA ARG A 224 0.25 -9.41 -2.53
C ARG A 224 -0.30 -9.59 -1.12
N ARG A 225 -1.57 -10.04 -1.04
CA ARG A 225 -2.17 -10.44 0.24
C ARG A 225 -1.31 -11.51 0.90
N ASN A 226 -1.35 -11.52 2.23
CA ASN A 226 -0.65 -12.52 3.02
C ASN A 226 -1.19 -13.93 2.73
N LEU A 227 -0.41 -14.73 2.01
CA LEU A 227 -0.69 -16.14 1.82
C LEU A 227 0.08 -16.91 2.90
N ALA A 228 -0.65 -17.53 3.83
CA ALA A 228 -0.08 -18.36 4.90
C ALA A 228 1.08 -17.70 5.69
N GLY A 229 0.97 -16.41 6.03
CA GLY A 229 1.99 -15.71 6.84
C GLY A 229 3.24 -15.24 6.08
N GLN A 230 3.33 -15.52 4.78
CA GLN A 230 4.52 -15.24 3.99
C GLN A 230 4.83 -13.75 3.82
N ARG A 231 3.81 -12.88 3.69
CA ARG A 231 4.05 -11.44 3.54
C ARG A 231 4.81 -10.90 4.75
N THR A 232 4.39 -11.25 5.96
CA THR A 232 5.07 -10.82 7.19
C THR A 232 6.48 -11.38 7.30
N ALA A 233 6.70 -12.64 6.90
CA ALA A 233 8.03 -13.25 6.89
C ALA A 233 8.98 -12.57 5.87
N TYR A 234 8.48 -12.20 4.69
CA TYR A 234 9.28 -11.48 3.70
C TYR A 234 9.58 -10.04 4.12
N LEU A 235 8.64 -9.35 4.77
CA LEU A 235 8.88 -8.01 5.33
C LEU A 235 9.92 -8.06 6.46
N ASP A 236 9.90 -9.10 7.29
CA ASP A 236 10.93 -9.35 8.31
C ASP A 236 12.31 -9.58 7.69
N ARG A 237 12.38 -10.41 6.64
CA ARG A 237 13.62 -10.61 5.87
C ARG A 237 14.14 -9.30 5.25
N LEU A 238 13.26 -8.45 4.73
CA LEU A 238 13.65 -7.13 4.21
C LEU A 238 14.20 -6.23 5.33
N ALA A 239 13.53 -6.21 6.47
CA ALA A 239 13.94 -5.41 7.63
C ALA A 239 15.29 -5.85 8.18
N SER A 240 15.55 -7.14 8.29
CA SER A 240 16.84 -7.66 8.80
C SER A 240 18.02 -7.39 7.86
N ARG A 241 17.79 -7.13 6.57
CA ARG A 241 18.85 -7.06 5.54
C ARG A 241 19.03 -5.72 4.85
N HIS A 242 18.02 -4.86 4.93
CA HIS A 242 18.06 -3.54 4.29
C HIS A 242 17.73 -2.46 5.29
N SER A 243 18.38 -1.32 5.14
CA SER A 243 18.12 -0.16 5.99
C SER A 243 16.82 0.56 5.65
N LEU A 244 16.01 0.12 4.68
CA LEU A 244 14.74 0.77 4.33
C LEU A 244 13.73 0.71 5.48
N ALA A 245 12.85 1.71 5.54
CA ALA A 245 11.64 1.59 6.34
C ALA A 245 10.72 0.52 5.73
N ILE A 246 9.81 -0.01 6.55
CA ILE A 246 8.82 -1.01 6.16
C ILE A 246 7.46 -0.34 6.07
N LEU A 247 6.69 -0.70 5.04
CA LEU A 247 5.27 -0.35 4.97
C LEU A 247 4.43 -1.59 4.73
N LEU A 248 3.24 -1.59 5.33
CA LEU A 248 2.17 -2.51 4.99
C LEU A 248 1.18 -1.74 4.08
N PRO A 249 0.99 -2.12 2.81
CA PRO A 249 0.24 -1.31 1.84
C PRO A 249 -1.27 -1.28 2.14
N GLY A 250 -2.05 -0.65 1.26
CA GLY A 250 -3.48 -0.35 1.39
C GLY A 250 -4.44 -1.52 1.70
N ASP A 251 -3.94 -2.74 1.87
CA ASP A 251 -4.72 -3.93 2.19
C ASP A 251 -4.21 -4.73 3.39
N GLY A 252 -3.41 -4.11 4.27
CA GLY A 252 -2.92 -4.69 5.51
C GLY A 252 -4.02 -5.23 6.43
N THR A 253 -3.75 -6.30 7.17
CA THR A 253 -4.68 -6.82 8.17
C THR A 253 -4.20 -6.54 9.59
N LEU A 254 -5.12 -6.55 10.56
CA LEU A 254 -4.78 -6.39 11.97
C LEU A 254 -3.85 -7.52 12.46
N ALA A 255 -4.03 -8.74 11.94
CA ALA A 255 -3.18 -9.88 12.28
C ALA A 255 -1.73 -9.66 11.82
N GLU A 256 -1.54 -9.14 10.62
CA GLU A 256 -0.19 -8.82 10.11
C GLU A 256 0.44 -7.67 10.87
N LEU A 257 -0.33 -6.62 11.16
CA LEU A 257 0.17 -5.52 11.98
C LEU A 257 0.66 -6.03 13.34
N ARG A 258 -0.08 -6.94 14.00
CA ARG A 258 0.35 -7.56 15.27
C ARG A 258 1.69 -8.29 15.13
N VAL A 259 1.88 -9.05 14.06
CA VAL A 259 3.15 -9.77 13.81
C VAL A 259 4.30 -8.77 13.61
N LEU A 260 4.10 -7.76 12.76
CA LEU A 260 5.16 -6.78 12.43
C LEU A 260 5.54 -5.89 13.62
N ILE A 261 4.57 -5.49 14.45
CA ILE A 261 4.91 -4.71 15.65
C ILE A 261 5.45 -5.58 16.79
N GLY A 262 5.18 -6.90 16.78
CA GLY A 262 5.71 -7.84 17.76
C GLY A 262 7.16 -8.27 17.49
N ASN A 263 7.64 -8.09 16.25
CA ASN A 263 9.01 -8.43 15.87
C ASN A 263 9.93 -7.19 15.95
N PRO A 264 11.02 -7.22 16.73
CA PRO A 264 11.94 -6.07 16.92
C PRO A 264 12.51 -5.46 15.63
N ASP A 265 12.82 -6.26 14.61
CA ASP A 265 13.45 -5.78 13.38
C ASP A 265 12.50 -4.94 12.53
N THR A 266 11.22 -5.33 12.50
CA THR A 266 10.16 -4.63 11.74
C THR A 266 9.49 -3.54 12.56
N ALA A 267 9.32 -3.77 13.86
CA ALA A 267 8.73 -2.87 14.84
C ALA A 267 9.19 -1.41 14.76
N ASN A 268 10.51 -1.20 14.67
CA ASN A 268 11.13 0.13 14.69
C ASN A 268 11.25 0.74 13.29
N ARG A 269 10.89 -0.03 12.26
CA ARG A 269 11.01 0.36 10.85
C ARG A 269 9.67 0.49 10.17
N LEU A 270 8.59 -0.02 10.77
CA LEU A 270 7.25 0.13 10.23
C LEU A 270 6.81 1.59 10.34
N VAL A 271 6.68 2.27 9.20
CA VAL A 271 6.33 3.71 9.14
C VAL A 271 4.90 3.96 8.66
N LEU A 272 4.28 2.98 7.99
CA LEU A 272 2.98 3.14 7.36
C LEU A 272 2.23 1.80 7.33
N THR A 273 0.94 1.83 7.65
CA THR A 273 0.04 0.69 7.46
C THR A 273 -1.30 1.12 6.86
N GLY A 274 -1.66 0.56 5.71
CA GLY A 274 -2.93 0.79 5.05
C GLY A 274 -4.05 -0.08 5.60
N ALA A 275 -5.18 0.53 5.97
CA ALA A 275 -6.30 -0.18 6.56
C ALA A 275 -7.45 -0.44 5.56
N PRO A 276 -7.93 -1.68 5.38
CA PRO A 276 -8.87 -2.03 4.32
C PRO A 276 -10.30 -1.50 4.54
N ALA A 277 -10.59 -0.97 5.73
CA ALA A 277 -11.86 -0.36 6.09
C ALA A 277 -11.69 0.56 7.32
N PRO A 278 -12.58 1.55 7.54
CA PRO A 278 -12.50 2.44 8.71
C PRO A 278 -12.51 1.70 10.06
N ARG A 279 -13.28 0.62 10.20
CA ARG A 279 -13.27 -0.20 11.43
C ARG A 279 -11.89 -0.83 11.69
N ALA A 280 -11.21 -1.28 10.64
CA ALA A 280 -9.86 -1.82 10.75
C ALA A 280 -8.85 -0.72 11.10
N ALA A 281 -8.96 0.47 10.49
CA ALA A 281 -8.09 1.61 10.78
C ALA A 281 -8.14 1.97 12.28
N ARG A 282 -9.34 2.06 12.85
CA ARG A 282 -9.52 2.31 14.29
C ARG A 282 -8.89 1.22 15.17
N ALA A 283 -9.04 -0.05 14.79
CA ALA A 283 -8.46 -1.16 15.54
C ALA A 283 -6.92 -1.17 15.44
N MET A 284 -6.37 -0.84 14.28
CA MET A 284 -4.93 -0.72 14.06
C MET A 284 -4.34 0.45 14.85
N ALA A 285 -4.98 1.62 14.87
CA ALA A 285 -4.56 2.77 15.68
C ALA A 285 -4.44 2.41 17.17
N ARG A 286 -5.49 1.81 17.74
CA ARG A 286 -5.49 1.33 19.13
C ARG A 286 -4.37 0.32 19.42
N LEU A 287 -4.12 -0.58 18.48
CA LEU A 287 -3.07 -1.58 18.63
C LEU A 287 -1.68 -0.92 18.71
N VAL A 288 -1.44 0.08 17.87
CA VAL A 288 -0.17 0.84 17.85
C VAL A 288 -0.02 1.69 19.11
N GLU A 289 -1.07 2.39 19.52
CA GLU A 289 -1.09 3.21 20.75
C GLU A 289 -0.78 2.35 22.00
N ASN A 290 -1.44 1.20 22.14
CA ASN A 290 -1.22 0.32 23.29
C ASN A 290 0.23 -0.16 23.38
N ARG A 291 0.87 -0.44 22.23
CA ARG A 291 2.27 -0.86 22.20
C ARG A 291 3.22 0.25 22.67
N ILE A 292 2.97 1.49 22.27
CA ILE A 292 3.80 2.64 22.65
C ILE A 292 3.62 2.97 24.13
N GLY A 293 2.39 2.81 24.65
CA GLY A 293 2.09 2.94 26.08
C GLY A 293 2.71 1.83 26.94
N THR A 294 2.98 0.65 26.36
CA THR A 294 3.70 -0.45 26.99
C THR A 294 5.17 -0.46 26.58
N SER A 295 5.98 0.45 27.10
CA SER A 295 7.45 0.32 27.04
C SER A 295 8.00 -0.80 27.94
N ALA A 296 7.20 -1.84 28.21
CA ALA A 296 7.60 -3.08 28.84
C ALA A 296 7.40 -4.22 27.83
N PRO A 297 8.37 -5.14 27.66
CA PRO A 297 8.24 -6.26 26.74
C PRO A 297 7.02 -7.09 27.12
N ILE A 298 6.12 -7.31 26.16
CA ILE A 298 4.99 -8.23 26.33
C ILE A 298 5.57 -9.64 26.21
N GLU A 299 5.70 -10.33 27.35
CA GLU A 299 5.92 -11.78 27.35
C GLU A 299 4.72 -12.44 26.66
N PHE A 300 4.98 -13.10 25.54
CA PHE A 300 4.00 -14.00 24.92
C PHE A 300 3.86 -15.22 25.84
N ALA A 301 2.83 -15.21 26.68
CA ALA A 301 2.41 -16.42 27.37
C ALA A 301 1.99 -17.45 26.31
N ASN A 302 2.79 -18.50 26.16
CA ASN A 302 2.41 -19.70 25.41
C ASN A 302 1.20 -20.32 26.12
N ASP A 303 0.01 -20.04 25.60
CA ASP A 303 -1.24 -20.67 26.04
C ASP A 303 -1.38 -22.02 25.35
N ASP A 304 -0.43 -22.90 25.65
CA ASP A 304 -0.35 -24.23 25.07
C ASP A 304 0.17 -25.22 26.13
N GLN A 305 -0.40 -25.16 27.35
CA GLN A 305 -0.42 -26.23 28.36
C GLN A 305 -1.61 -26.06 29.31
N ARG A 306 -2.82 -26.28 28.80
CA ARG A 306 -3.99 -26.64 29.63
C ARG A 306 -4.73 -27.81 29.01
N GLU A 307 -4.10 -28.98 29.00
CA GLU A 307 -4.82 -30.24 28.91
C GLU A 307 -4.02 -31.33 29.64
N GLY A 308 -4.66 -31.98 30.63
CA GLY A 308 -4.28 -33.33 31.04
C GLY A 308 -3.50 -33.51 32.35
N ARG A 309 -3.90 -32.90 33.48
CA ARG A 309 -3.61 -33.48 34.80
C ARG A 309 -4.92 -34.01 35.40
N VAL A 310 -5.20 -35.28 35.12
CA VAL A 310 -6.24 -36.06 35.80
C VAL A 310 -5.72 -36.36 37.21
N ASP A 311 -6.24 -35.65 38.20
CA ASP A 311 -6.00 -35.95 39.59
C ASP A 311 -6.71 -37.25 39.98
N ARG A 312 -5.91 -38.20 40.46
CA ARG A 312 -6.35 -39.37 41.22
C ARG A 312 -6.74 -38.90 42.62
N HIS A 313 -7.99 -39.05 43.03
CA HIS A 313 -8.35 -39.37 44.42
C HIS A 313 -9.86 -39.67 44.55
N GLU A 314 -10.21 -40.95 44.56
CA GLU A 314 -11.32 -41.43 45.38
C GLU A 314 -10.84 -42.67 46.13
N GLY A 315 -10.84 -42.56 47.46
CA GLY A 315 -10.69 -43.67 48.38
C GLY A 315 -11.91 -43.71 49.31
N ARG A 316 -12.26 -44.92 49.75
CA ARG A 316 -13.41 -45.32 50.60
C ARG A 316 -14.68 -45.53 49.76
N ARG A 317 -15.32 -46.70 49.69
CA ARG A 317 -15.45 -47.84 50.61
C ARG A 317 -15.57 -49.14 49.85
#